data_AF-A0A0Q0JP99-F1
#
_entry.id   AF-A0A0Q0JP99-F1
#
_cell.length_a   1.000
_cell.length_b   1.000
_cell.length_c   1.000
_cell.angle_alpha   90.00
_cell.angle_beta   90.00
_cell.angle_gamma   90.00
#
_symmetry.space_group_name_H-M   'P 1'
#
loop_
_entity.id
_entity.type
_entity.pdbx_description
1 polymer ?
#
loop_
_entity_poly.entity_id
_entity_poly.type
_entity_poly.pdbx_seq_one_letter_code
_entity_poly.pdbx_strand_id
1 'polypeptide(L)'
;MQTLEQAGLNTQQVEWPSAGLFDLSHAFLFKRDVLLKLADQQSSVPPTQQALWASLIAQLRQDEFAKRLFISVDPDWTRIAPQHNPRLNGSWLLTLNSKSTQVSVYGAVNQPGDVIWHNRLSAKDYAQAAGLIDEQISEIVVIQPDGIVQKHAVAYWNQDFNEVAPGAIVYVPLPLKRAFFDSTVTDADLNQLVIELLRNRLPL
;
A
#
# COMPACT_ATOMS: atom_id res chain seq x y z
N MET A 1 -22.30 15.68 5.73
CA MET A 1 -22.51 16.20 7.10
C MET A 1 -23.18 15.18 8.01
N GLN A 2 -24.28 14.53 7.58
CA GLN A 2 -25.01 13.57 8.43
C GLN A 2 -24.14 12.43 9.00
N THR A 3 -23.18 11.89 8.24
CA THR A 3 -22.25 10.85 8.71
C THR A 3 -21.19 11.36 9.71
N LEU A 4 -20.70 12.59 9.55
CA LEU A 4 -19.74 13.21 10.46
C LEU A 4 -20.38 13.54 11.81
N GLU A 5 -21.61 14.05 11.78
CA GLU A 5 -22.41 14.34 12.98
C GLU A 5 -22.70 13.07 13.78
N GLN A 6 -23.02 11.96 13.09
CA GLN A 6 -23.20 10.64 13.73
C GLN A 6 -21.92 10.11 14.37
N ALA A 7 -20.76 10.41 13.79
CA ALA A 7 -19.46 10.03 14.33
C ALA A 7 -18.92 10.99 15.41
N GLY A 8 -19.60 12.12 15.66
CA GLY A 8 -19.13 13.16 16.59
C GLY A 8 -17.81 13.83 16.14
N LEU A 9 -17.47 13.76 14.86
CA LEU A 9 -16.23 14.30 14.30
C LEU A 9 -16.48 15.62 13.58
N ASN A 10 -15.54 16.55 13.71
CA ASN A 10 -15.45 17.74 12.86
C ASN A 10 -14.55 17.43 11.64
N THR A 11 -14.85 18.07 10.52
CA THR A 11 -14.06 18.07 9.27
C THR A 11 -12.57 18.33 9.47
N GLN A 12 -12.17 19.13 10.46
CA GLN A 12 -10.76 19.45 10.75
C GLN A 12 -10.00 18.33 11.48
N GLN A 13 -10.70 17.33 12.00
CA GLN A 13 -10.10 16.20 12.73
C GLN A 13 -9.80 15.01 11.81
N VAL A 14 -10.28 15.06 10.57
CA VAL A 14 -10.14 14.01 9.57
C VAL A 14 -9.06 14.40 8.56
N GLU A 15 -8.10 13.50 8.35
CA GLU A 15 -7.10 13.64 7.29
C GLU A 15 -7.73 13.11 5.98
N TRP A 16 -8.50 13.94 5.29
CA TRP A 16 -9.31 13.55 4.13
C TRP A 16 -8.57 12.79 3.02
N PRO A 17 -7.30 13.09 2.68
CA PRO A 17 -6.54 12.30 1.71
C PRO A 17 -6.37 10.82 2.12
N SER A 18 -6.35 10.53 3.43
CA SER A 18 -6.23 9.17 3.96
C SER A 18 -7.57 8.49 4.20
N ALA A 19 -8.67 9.22 4.11
CA ALA A 19 -10.00 8.67 4.23
C ALA A 19 -10.34 7.77 3.03
N GLY A 20 -11.18 6.77 3.26
CA GLY A 20 -11.44 5.74 2.25
C GLY A 20 -12.83 5.18 2.36
N LEU A 21 -13.34 4.69 1.23
CA LEU A 21 -14.60 3.97 1.17
C LEU A 21 -14.33 2.55 0.68
N PHE A 22 -14.84 1.56 1.40
CA PHE A 22 -14.62 0.14 1.13
C PHE A 22 -15.94 -0.61 1.01
N ASP A 23 -16.05 -1.46 0.00
CA ASP A 23 -17.21 -2.34 -0.19
C ASP A 23 -17.06 -3.59 0.68
N LEU A 24 -18.00 -3.77 1.61
CA LEU A 24 -18.13 -4.95 2.47
C LEU A 24 -19.25 -5.89 2.00
N SER A 25 -19.95 -5.56 0.91
CA SER A 25 -21.07 -6.35 0.39
C SER A 25 -20.62 -7.69 -0.19
N HIS A 26 -19.34 -7.81 -0.56
CA HIS A 26 -18.76 -8.99 -1.19
C HIS A 26 -17.46 -9.40 -0.49
N ALA A 27 -17.23 -10.71 -0.38
CA ALA A 27 -15.97 -11.23 0.13
C ALA A 27 -14.80 -10.80 -0.76
N PHE A 28 -13.77 -10.21 -0.16
CA PHE A 28 -12.58 -9.78 -0.88
C PHE A 28 -11.59 -10.94 -1.11
N LEU A 29 -11.91 -11.80 -2.09
CA LEU A 29 -11.15 -13.02 -2.38
C LEU A 29 -9.72 -12.77 -2.89
N PHE A 30 -9.42 -11.54 -3.33
CA PHE A 30 -8.13 -11.17 -3.90
C PHE A 30 -6.95 -11.45 -2.95
N LYS A 31 -7.12 -11.21 -1.63
CA LYS A 31 -6.11 -11.54 -0.60
C LYS A 31 -5.67 -13.02 -0.70
N ARG A 32 -6.63 -13.94 -0.77
CA ARG A 32 -6.35 -15.38 -0.84
C ARG A 32 -5.55 -15.72 -2.09
N ASP A 33 -5.98 -15.20 -3.24
CA ASP A 33 -5.37 -15.53 -4.53
C ASP A 33 -3.93 -14.99 -4.62
N VAL A 34 -3.67 -13.80 -4.06
CA VAL A 34 -2.32 -13.24 -3.92
C VAL A 34 -1.47 -14.12 -3.00
N LEU A 35 -1.96 -14.46 -1.80
CA LEU A 35 -1.20 -15.29 -0.86
C LEU A 35 -0.85 -16.68 -1.41
N LEU A 36 -1.72 -17.29 -2.22
CA LEU A 36 -1.43 -18.56 -2.90
C LEU A 36 -0.29 -18.42 -3.91
N LYS A 37 -0.32 -17.37 -4.75
CA LYS A 37 0.76 -17.08 -5.71
C LYS A 37 2.09 -16.76 -5.02
N LEU A 38 2.05 -16.03 -3.90
CA LEU A 38 3.25 -15.76 -3.11
C LEU A 38 3.83 -17.04 -2.49
N ALA A 39 2.99 -17.96 -2.03
CA ALA A 39 3.45 -19.24 -1.48
C ALA A 39 4.12 -20.13 -2.56
N ASP A 40 3.54 -20.17 -3.76
CA ASP A 40 4.14 -20.87 -4.92
C ASP A 40 5.51 -20.28 -5.29
N GLN A 41 5.60 -18.95 -5.33
CA GLN A 41 6.86 -18.24 -5.55
C GLN A 41 7.89 -18.56 -4.45
N GLN A 42 7.48 -18.54 -3.18
CA GLN A 42 8.35 -18.88 -2.05
C GLN A 42 8.94 -20.28 -2.20
N SER A 43 8.14 -21.28 -2.60
CA SER A 43 8.63 -22.65 -2.80
C SER A 43 9.61 -22.79 -3.98
N SER A 44 9.60 -21.84 -4.91
CA SER A 44 10.37 -21.88 -6.15
C SER A 44 11.69 -21.10 -6.11
N VAL A 45 11.92 -20.26 -5.09
CA VAL A 45 13.14 -19.45 -4.93
C VAL A 45 14.21 -20.13 -4.06
N PRO A 46 15.50 -19.74 -4.19
CA PRO A 46 16.57 -20.27 -3.35
C PRO A 46 16.32 -20.05 -1.85
N PRO A 47 16.82 -20.94 -0.96
CA PRO A 47 16.59 -20.84 0.48
C PRO A 47 16.94 -19.49 1.10
N THR A 48 17.94 -18.79 0.56
CA THR A 48 18.36 -17.45 1.00
C THR A 48 17.28 -16.39 0.80
N GLN A 49 16.37 -16.56 -0.17
CA GLN A 49 15.27 -15.63 -0.44
C GLN A 49 13.94 -16.08 0.16
N GLN A 50 13.79 -17.36 0.53
CA GLN A 50 12.55 -17.91 1.08
C GLN A 50 12.07 -17.17 2.33
N ALA A 51 13.00 -16.75 3.19
CA ALA A 51 12.69 -16.00 4.40
C ALA A 51 12.04 -14.63 4.09
N LEU A 52 12.43 -13.97 3.00
CA LEU A 52 11.85 -12.68 2.60
C LEU A 52 10.41 -12.82 2.15
N TRP A 53 10.14 -13.81 1.30
CA TRP A 53 8.77 -14.13 0.88
C TRP A 53 7.90 -14.57 2.07
N ALA A 54 8.44 -15.38 2.98
CA ALA A 54 7.74 -15.81 4.19
C ALA A 54 7.37 -14.62 5.08
N SER A 55 8.30 -13.67 5.25
CA SER A 55 8.07 -12.43 6.01
C SER A 55 6.94 -11.58 5.41
N LEU A 56 6.98 -11.34 4.09
CA LEU A 56 5.92 -10.63 3.37
C LEU A 56 4.56 -11.32 3.52
N ILE A 57 4.51 -12.65 3.34
CA ILE A 57 3.28 -13.45 3.50
C ILE A 57 2.75 -13.32 4.94
N ALA A 58 3.61 -13.31 5.95
CA ALA A 58 3.21 -13.17 7.33
C ALA A 58 2.57 -11.80 7.61
N GLN A 59 3.17 -10.70 7.12
CA GLN A 59 2.59 -9.36 7.25
C GLN A 59 1.23 -9.26 6.57
N LEU A 60 1.14 -9.67 5.29
CA LEU A 60 -0.11 -9.63 4.53
C LEU A 60 -1.21 -10.51 5.15
N ARG A 61 -0.86 -11.54 5.92
CA ARG A 61 -1.84 -12.35 6.64
C ARG A 61 -2.45 -11.58 7.82
N GLN A 62 -1.67 -10.77 8.52
CA GLN A 62 -2.11 -9.98 9.68
C GLN A 62 -3.01 -8.82 9.27
N ASP A 63 -2.81 -8.25 8.09
CA ASP A 63 -3.61 -7.15 7.57
C ASP A 63 -5.03 -7.58 7.15
N GLU A 64 -6.01 -6.69 7.32
CA GLU A 64 -7.36 -6.84 6.77
C GLU A 64 -7.53 -6.05 5.47
N PHE A 65 -8.37 -6.56 4.57
CA PHE A 65 -8.54 -5.99 3.24
C PHE A 65 -10.00 -6.05 2.80
N ALA A 66 -10.42 -5.01 2.11
CA ALA A 66 -11.70 -4.93 1.42
C ALA A 66 -11.53 -4.13 0.13
N LYS A 67 -12.47 -4.27 -0.81
CA LYS A 67 -12.37 -3.56 -2.09
C LYS A 67 -12.53 -2.05 -1.85
N ARG A 68 -11.46 -1.29 -2.03
CA ARG A 68 -11.46 0.17 -1.94
C ARG A 68 -12.09 0.76 -3.19
N LEU A 69 -12.95 1.77 -3.00
CA LEU A 69 -13.41 2.64 -4.06
C LEU A 69 -12.50 3.87 -4.11
N PHE A 70 -11.74 4.03 -5.19
CA PHE A 70 -10.79 5.12 -5.38
C PHE A 70 -11.51 6.41 -5.80
N ILE A 71 -12.30 6.97 -4.88
CA ILE A 71 -12.94 8.27 -4.98
C ILE A 71 -12.56 9.13 -3.76
N SER A 72 -12.50 10.43 -3.95
CA SER A 72 -12.37 11.34 -2.81
C SER A 72 -13.68 11.38 -2.03
N VAL A 73 -13.59 11.15 -0.71
CA VAL A 73 -14.70 11.26 0.24
C VAL A 73 -14.72 12.61 0.97
N ASP A 74 -13.85 13.53 0.54
CA ASP A 74 -13.77 14.89 1.09
C ASP A 74 -15.11 15.64 0.87
N PRO A 75 -15.73 16.20 1.92
CA PRO A 75 -16.97 16.96 1.81
C PRO A 75 -16.85 18.20 0.92
N ASP A 76 -15.69 18.86 0.87
CA ASP A 76 -15.47 20.02 0.01
C ASP A 76 -15.38 19.60 -1.46
N TRP A 77 -14.73 18.48 -1.77
CA TRP A 77 -14.69 17.92 -3.11
C TRP A 77 -16.07 17.45 -3.60
N THR A 78 -16.75 16.65 -2.78
CA THR A 78 -18.05 16.05 -3.15
C THR A 78 -19.17 17.10 -3.30
N ARG A 79 -19.02 18.27 -2.66
CA ARG A 79 -19.94 19.41 -2.83
C ARG A 79 -19.78 20.13 -4.15
N ILE A 80 -18.54 20.30 -4.63
CA ILE A 80 -18.27 21.01 -5.90
C ILE A 80 -18.40 20.09 -7.12
N ALA A 81 -18.26 18.77 -6.92
CA ALA A 81 -18.44 17.78 -7.97
C ALA A 81 -19.44 16.67 -7.56
N PRO A 82 -20.74 16.97 -7.49
CA PRO A 82 -21.78 16.03 -7.03
C PRO A 82 -21.84 14.73 -7.86
N GLN A 83 -21.42 14.79 -9.12
CA GLN A 83 -21.31 13.61 -10.00
C GLN A 83 -20.27 12.58 -9.50
N HIS A 84 -19.34 12.98 -8.63
CA HIS A 84 -18.36 12.11 -7.99
C HIS A 84 -18.79 11.67 -6.57
N ASN A 85 -20.03 11.97 -6.17
CA ASN A 85 -20.62 11.52 -4.91
C ASN A 85 -21.67 10.42 -5.18
N PRO A 86 -21.25 9.15 -5.30
CA PRO A 86 -22.16 8.06 -5.65
C PRO A 86 -23.16 7.78 -4.52
N ARG A 87 -24.35 7.33 -4.89
CA ARG A 87 -25.27 6.72 -3.93
C ARG A 87 -24.76 5.33 -3.57
N LEU A 88 -24.67 5.05 -2.27
CA LEU A 88 -24.19 3.78 -1.76
C LEU A 88 -25.37 2.84 -1.50
N ASN A 89 -25.30 1.62 -2.05
CA ASN A 89 -26.22 0.53 -1.79
C ASN A 89 -25.44 -0.68 -1.31
N GLY A 90 -25.92 -1.40 -0.30
CA GLY A 90 -25.21 -2.53 0.31
C GLY A 90 -24.45 -2.14 1.59
N SER A 91 -23.45 -2.95 1.94
CA SER A 91 -22.65 -2.76 3.16
C SER A 91 -21.34 -2.06 2.81
N TRP A 92 -21.10 -0.91 3.42
CA TRP A 92 -19.93 -0.08 3.16
C TRP A 92 -19.23 0.31 4.45
N LEU A 93 -17.92 0.42 4.39
CA LEU A 93 -17.09 1.00 5.44
C LEU A 93 -16.51 2.32 4.95
N LEU A 94 -16.87 3.41 5.62
CA LEU A 94 -16.23 4.72 5.45
C LEU A 94 -15.20 4.89 6.57
N THR A 95 -13.93 5.00 6.21
CA THR A 95 -12.84 5.23 7.17
C THR A 95 -12.52 6.72 7.22
N LEU A 96 -12.63 7.30 8.40
CA LEU A 96 -12.33 8.71 8.67
C LEU A 96 -11.10 8.78 9.57
N ASN A 97 -9.94 8.65 8.95
CA ASN A 97 -8.70 8.50 9.68
C ASN A 97 -8.22 9.84 10.24
N SER A 98 -7.67 9.81 11.45
CA SER A 98 -6.87 10.92 11.96
C SER A 98 -5.50 10.93 11.26
N LYS A 99 -4.76 12.03 11.43
CA LYS A 99 -3.43 12.16 10.85
C LYS A 99 -2.49 11.09 11.40
N SER A 100 -1.99 10.24 10.51
CA SER A 100 -0.97 9.24 10.86
C SER A 100 0.37 9.90 11.22
N THR A 101 1.16 9.23 12.05
CA THR A 101 2.54 9.61 12.41
C THR A 101 3.56 8.59 11.92
N GLN A 102 3.14 7.66 11.06
CA GLN A 102 3.93 6.50 10.64
C GLN A 102 3.83 6.24 9.13
N VAL A 103 4.79 5.49 8.61
CA VAL A 103 4.82 4.92 7.25
C VAL A 103 5.00 3.42 7.41
N SER A 104 4.13 2.62 6.78
CA SER A 104 4.27 1.16 6.82
C SER A 104 5.25 0.70 5.74
N VAL A 105 6.26 -0.09 6.11
CA VAL A 105 7.26 -0.61 5.18
C VAL A 105 7.05 -2.12 4.96
N TYR A 106 6.97 -2.52 3.70
CA TYR A 106 6.80 -3.91 3.26
C TYR A 106 7.87 -4.28 2.25
N GLY A 107 8.08 -5.59 2.10
CA GLY A 107 8.83 -6.16 0.98
C GLY A 107 10.26 -6.55 1.33
N ALA A 108 11.23 -6.26 0.44
CA ALA A 108 12.62 -6.68 0.57
C ALA A 108 13.43 -5.84 1.60
N VAL A 109 13.03 -5.94 2.87
CA VAL A 109 13.68 -5.31 4.02
C VAL A 109 13.81 -6.32 5.18
N ASN A 110 14.75 -6.11 6.09
CA ASN A 110 15.02 -7.03 7.20
C ASN A 110 13.97 -6.93 8.33
N GLN A 111 13.43 -5.75 8.59
CA GLN A 111 12.50 -5.45 9.68
C GLN A 111 11.28 -4.70 9.13
N PRO A 112 10.39 -5.39 8.39
CA PRO A 112 9.24 -4.72 7.82
C PRO A 112 8.22 -4.40 8.92
N GLY A 113 7.45 -3.32 8.74
CA GLY A 113 6.55 -2.78 9.77
C GLY A 113 6.49 -1.26 9.73
N ASP A 114 5.93 -0.66 10.77
CA ASP A 114 5.75 0.80 10.82
C ASP A 114 7.03 1.53 11.25
N VAL A 115 7.38 2.57 10.49
CA VAL A 115 8.49 3.49 10.76
C VAL A 115 7.91 4.86 11.05
N ILE A 116 8.46 5.58 12.02
CA ILE A 116 8.01 6.93 12.38
C ILE A 116 8.19 7.85 11.15
N TRP A 117 7.12 8.56 10.81
CA TRP A 117 7.14 9.51 9.71
C TRP A 117 7.90 10.78 10.10
N HIS A 118 8.79 11.24 9.22
CA HIS A 118 9.44 12.53 9.30
C HIS A 118 9.31 13.27 7.98
N ASN A 119 9.27 14.59 8.05
CA ASN A 119 9.24 15.40 6.84
C ASN A 119 10.53 15.20 6.02
N ARG A 120 10.40 15.29 4.70
CA ARG A 120 11.53 15.27 3.75
C ARG A 120 12.38 13.99 3.78
N LEU A 121 11.83 12.88 4.27
CA LEU A 121 12.41 11.56 4.03
C LEU A 121 11.90 10.98 2.71
N SER A 122 12.82 10.41 1.94
CA SER A 122 12.53 9.69 0.70
C SER A 122 12.06 8.27 0.99
N ALA A 123 11.48 7.60 -0.01
CA ALA A 123 11.12 6.18 0.10
C ALA A 123 12.33 5.29 0.46
N LYS A 124 13.54 5.66 0.02
CA LYS A 124 14.77 4.92 0.36
C LYS A 124 15.16 5.09 1.81
N ASP A 125 14.99 6.28 2.39
CA ASP A 125 15.29 6.50 3.81
C ASP A 125 14.40 5.62 4.70
N TYR A 126 13.11 5.51 4.39
CA TYR A 126 12.20 4.61 5.09
C TYR A 126 12.56 3.13 4.90
N ALA A 127 12.90 2.73 3.67
CA ALA A 127 13.35 1.37 3.41
C ALA A 127 14.64 1.03 4.16
N GLN A 128 15.60 1.96 4.23
CA GLN A 128 16.85 1.81 4.98
C GLN A 128 16.60 1.74 6.49
N ALA A 129 15.68 2.54 7.03
CA ALA A 129 15.26 2.45 8.43
C ALA A 129 14.67 1.08 8.79
N ALA A 130 14.00 0.42 7.84
CA ALA A 130 13.53 -0.96 7.96
C ALA A 130 14.60 -2.03 7.62
N GLY A 131 15.84 -1.62 7.34
CA GLY A 131 16.94 -2.50 6.96
C GLY A 131 16.83 -2.99 5.51
N LEU A 132 16.94 -2.06 4.55
CA LEU A 132 16.96 -2.35 3.11
C LEU A 132 18.00 -3.43 2.76
N ILE A 133 17.60 -4.39 1.91
CA ILE A 133 18.45 -5.52 1.55
C ILE A 133 19.35 -5.22 0.35
N ASP A 134 18.79 -4.56 -0.67
CA ASP A 134 19.54 -4.14 -1.87
C ASP A 134 19.74 -2.62 -1.87
N GLU A 135 20.93 -2.19 -1.45
CA GLU A 135 21.32 -0.77 -1.41
C GLU A 135 21.41 -0.13 -2.81
N GLN A 136 21.50 -0.94 -3.86
CA GLN A 136 21.59 -0.49 -5.26
C GLN A 136 20.23 -0.43 -5.96
N ILE A 137 19.14 -0.68 -5.24
CA ILE A 137 17.79 -0.61 -5.80
C ILE A 137 17.54 0.77 -6.43
N SER A 138 16.99 0.78 -7.64
CA SER A 138 16.77 1.99 -8.43
C SER A 138 15.37 2.56 -8.33
N GLU A 139 14.41 1.74 -7.88
CA GLU A 139 12.99 2.10 -7.81
C GLU A 139 12.35 1.46 -6.57
N ILE A 140 11.63 2.27 -5.80
CA ILE A 140 10.78 1.82 -4.69
C ILE A 140 9.36 2.30 -4.96
N VAL A 141 8.37 1.48 -4.61
CA VAL A 141 6.96 1.83 -4.80
C VAL A 141 6.42 2.47 -3.52
N VAL A 142 5.72 3.59 -3.68
CA VAL A 142 5.00 4.25 -2.59
C VAL A 142 3.51 4.24 -2.93
N ILE A 143 2.71 3.74 -1.99
CA ILE A 143 1.26 3.83 -2.07
C ILE A 143 0.86 4.93 -1.08
N GLN A 144 0.43 6.06 -1.63
CA GLN A 144 0.00 7.20 -0.83
C GLN A 144 -1.31 6.85 -0.07
N PRO A 145 -1.67 7.59 0.99
CA PRO A 145 -2.86 7.29 1.80
C PRO A 145 -4.18 7.24 1.01
N ASP A 146 -4.26 7.98 -0.09
CA ASP A 146 -5.39 7.98 -1.03
C ASP A 146 -5.44 6.74 -1.94
N GLY A 147 -4.40 5.89 -1.89
CA GLY A 147 -4.26 4.68 -2.69
C GLY A 147 -3.64 4.90 -4.06
N ILE A 148 -3.11 6.10 -4.34
CA ILE A 148 -2.31 6.38 -5.56
C ILE A 148 -0.96 5.67 -5.43
N VAL A 149 -0.59 4.94 -6.48
CA VAL A 149 0.71 4.27 -6.58
C VAL A 149 1.70 5.19 -7.28
N GLN A 150 2.86 5.36 -6.69
CA GLN A 150 3.97 6.13 -7.23
C GLN A 150 5.23 5.26 -7.26
N LYS A 151 6.03 5.42 -8.31
CA LYS A 151 7.34 4.80 -8.43
C LYS A 151 8.38 5.89 -8.15
N HIS A 152 9.12 5.73 -7.06
CA HIS A 152 10.15 6.68 -6.64
C HIS A 152 11.50 6.17 -7.12
N ALA A 153 12.18 6.98 -7.93
CA ALA A 153 13.54 6.69 -8.38
C ALA A 153 14.53 7.05 -7.27
N VAL A 154 15.30 6.07 -6.78
CA VAL A 154 16.05 6.20 -5.52
C VAL A 154 17.54 5.86 -5.59
N ALA A 155 18.05 5.41 -6.73
CA ALA A 155 19.48 5.16 -6.87
C ALA A 155 20.23 6.47 -7.14
N TYR A 156 21.52 6.51 -6.80
CA TYR A 156 22.31 7.75 -6.91
C TYR A 156 22.36 8.31 -8.35
N TRP A 157 22.16 7.47 -9.37
CA TRP A 157 22.20 7.85 -10.78
C TRP A 157 20.85 8.32 -11.35
N ASN A 158 19.74 8.08 -10.65
CA ASN A 158 18.40 8.43 -11.11
C ASN A 158 17.54 9.09 -10.02
N GLN A 159 18.14 9.50 -8.90
CA GLN A 159 17.41 9.97 -7.73
C GLN A 159 16.54 11.18 -8.09
N ASP A 160 15.25 11.04 -7.83
CA ASP A 160 14.27 12.12 -7.92
C ASP A 160 13.45 12.14 -6.63
N PHE A 161 13.53 13.27 -5.91
CA PHE A 161 12.88 13.38 -4.61
C PHE A 161 11.37 13.50 -4.80
N ASN A 162 10.65 12.51 -4.25
CA ASN A 162 9.21 12.49 -4.18
C ASN A 162 8.79 12.30 -2.72
N GLU A 163 7.81 13.08 -2.27
CA GLU A 163 7.41 13.08 -0.87
C GLU A 163 6.60 11.82 -0.51
N VAL A 164 6.91 11.23 0.64
CA VAL A 164 6.14 10.14 1.24
C VAL A 164 5.21 10.74 2.29
N ALA A 165 3.91 10.66 2.08
CA ALA A 165 2.94 11.22 3.02
C ALA A 165 2.84 10.37 4.31
N PRO A 166 2.44 10.96 5.45
CA PRO A 166 2.12 10.18 6.64
C PRO A 166 0.97 9.20 6.35
N GLY A 167 1.12 7.95 6.80
CA GLY A 167 0.18 6.86 6.53
C GLY A 167 0.39 6.17 5.18
N ALA A 168 1.36 6.60 4.39
CA ALA A 168 1.74 5.91 3.16
C ALA A 168 2.31 4.51 3.45
N ILE A 169 2.28 3.66 2.43
CA ILE A 169 2.95 2.37 2.42
C ILE A 169 4.17 2.48 1.50
N VAL A 170 5.34 2.16 2.01
CA VAL A 170 6.57 1.98 1.23
C VAL A 170 6.74 0.50 0.96
N TYR A 171 6.69 0.12 -0.32
CA TYR A 171 6.86 -1.25 -0.76
C TYR A 171 8.16 -1.38 -1.54
N VAL A 172 9.10 -2.16 -0.99
CA VAL A 172 10.37 -2.50 -1.65
C VAL A 172 10.17 -3.79 -2.46
N PRO A 173 10.22 -3.73 -3.81
CA PRO A 173 9.99 -4.90 -4.66
C PRO A 173 10.89 -6.09 -4.30
N LEU A 174 10.33 -7.30 -4.27
CA LEU A 174 11.12 -8.51 -4.06
C LEU A 174 11.80 -8.93 -5.38
N PRO A 175 12.99 -9.56 -5.29
CA PRO A 175 13.63 -10.16 -6.45
C PRO A 175 12.77 -11.33 -6.94
N LEU A 176 12.50 -11.34 -8.24
CA LEU A 176 11.69 -12.37 -8.87
C LEU A 176 12.58 -13.37 -9.61
N LYS A 177 11.99 -14.51 -9.96
CA LYS A 177 12.70 -15.54 -10.71
C LYS A 177 12.84 -15.08 -12.17
N ARG A 178 13.95 -14.42 -12.49
CA ARG A 178 14.35 -14.23 -13.89
C ARG A 178 14.60 -15.59 -14.53
N ALA A 179 13.68 -16.04 -15.39
CA ALA A 179 14.03 -17.00 -16.41
C ALA A 179 14.89 -16.25 -17.45
N PHE A 180 16.21 -16.49 -17.44
CA PHE A 180 17.17 -15.85 -18.35
C PHE A 180 16.85 -16.02 -19.85
N PHE A 181 15.88 -16.89 -20.20
CA PHE A 181 15.47 -17.20 -21.58
C PHE A 181 13.96 -17.08 -21.84
N ASP A 182 13.18 -16.56 -20.90
CA ASP A 182 11.73 -16.39 -21.10
C ASP A 182 11.35 -14.91 -21.03
N SER A 183 11.27 -14.29 -22.20
CA SER A 183 10.81 -12.90 -22.37
C SER A 183 9.29 -12.74 -22.22
N THR A 184 8.55 -13.81 -21.88
CA THR A 184 7.08 -13.81 -21.81
C THR A 184 6.51 -13.97 -20.40
N VAL A 185 7.33 -14.29 -19.39
CA VAL A 185 6.94 -14.17 -17.99
C VAL A 185 7.30 -12.77 -17.52
N THR A 186 6.33 -11.87 -17.49
CA THR A 186 6.48 -10.58 -16.84
C THR A 186 6.63 -10.77 -15.33
N ASP A 187 7.87 -10.78 -14.86
CA ASP A 187 8.26 -10.59 -13.46
C ASP A 187 7.40 -9.48 -12.79
N ALA A 188 7.01 -8.44 -13.54
CA ALA A 188 6.10 -7.38 -13.08
C ALA A 188 4.81 -7.86 -12.37
N ASP A 189 4.34 -9.08 -12.61
CA ASP A 189 3.00 -9.51 -12.15
C ASP A 189 2.89 -9.73 -10.64
N LEU A 190 3.85 -10.36 -9.96
CA LEU A 190 3.70 -10.69 -8.52
C LEU A 190 3.84 -9.46 -7.62
N ASN A 191 4.86 -8.63 -7.85
CA ASN A 191 5.03 -7.38 -7.12
C ASN A 191 3.83 -6.45 -7.38
N GLN A 192 3.31 -6.41 -8.62
CA GLN A 192 2.10 -5.64 -8.92
C GLN A 192 0.88 -6.17 -8.18
N LEU A 193 0.69 -7.49 -8.07
CA LEU A 193 -0.41 -8.08 -7.30
C LEU A 193 -0.34 -7.70 -5.81
N VAL A 194 0.86 -7.65 -5.23
CA VAL A 194 1.05 -7.18 -3.84
C VAL A 194 0.71 -5.71 -3.72
N ILE A 195 1.17 -4.88 -4.65
CA ILE A 195 0.85 -3.44 -4.69
C ILE A 195 -0.67 -3.26 -4.77
N GLU A 196 -1.35 -3.94 -5.69
CA GLU A 196 -2.81 -3.88 -5.81
C GLU A 196 -3.52 -4.35 -4.54
N LEU A 197 -2.99 -5.37 -3.86
CA LEU A 197 -3.56 -5.84 -2.59
C LEU A 197 -3.42 -4.76 -1.51
N LEU A 198 -2.23 -4.18 -1.35
CA LEU A 198 -1.92 -3.16 -0.35
C LEU A 198 -2.74 -1.87 -0.53
N ARG A 199 -3.10 -1.49 -1.76
CA ARG A 199 -4.01 -0.36 -2.03
C ARG A 199 -5.43 -0.56 -1.45
N ASN A 200 -5.78 -1.82 -1.16
CA ASN A 200 -7.06 -2.25 -0.60
C ASN A 200 -6.96 -2.63 0.90
N ARG A 201 -5.82 -2.32 1.55
CA ARG A 201 -5.63 -2.54 2.99
C ARG A 201 -6.59 -1.64 3.78
N LEU A 202 -7.27 -2.22 4.76
CA LEU A 202 -8.05 -1.45 5.72
C LEU A 202 -7.10 -0.73 6.69
N PRO A 203 -7.33 0.55 7.01
CA PRO A 203 -6.64 1.21 8.10
C PRO A 203 -7.03 0.53 9.42
N LEU A 204 -6.02 0.20 10.25
CA LEU A 204 -6.18 -0.41 11.58
C LEU A 204 -6.72 0.60 12.61
#